data_AF-A0A942E3G0-F1
#
_entry.id   AF-A0A942E3G0-F1
#
_cell.length_a   1.000
_cell.length_b   1.000
_cell.length_c   1.000
_cell.angle_alpha   90.00
_cell.angle_beta   90.00
_cell.angle_gamma   90.00
#
_symmetry.space_group_name_H-M   'P 1'
#
loop_
_entity.id
_entity.type
_entity.pdbx_description
1 polymer ?
#
loop_
_entity_poly.entity_id
_entity_poly.type
_entity_poly.pdbx_seq_one_letter_code
_entity_poly.pdbx_strand_id
1 'polypeptide(L)'
;MTDETSHEYRLFKRREKAATAGRRLPTEEELLPGMCFYRNDLCEDLREFGDRLARCLRKRKRSDLAPLVACLEELTVEPSKHGVVALEAALNAVEDTAGLSIEAARRRCLVYRAGFGDPDATAAISGEMALLAFEDLKSSDNPRMLWRALSCAAHSRDLAEDQRGGFYGRSPRGLELRYELSRYSYPFKSAIERLKPEAKKEVAARSDANPAVENEERSVSGDAPPAGTVVVLGEIGNASVSQGKQVPKEFEAIDGRPLPLPATPDLAACDRDWCRNSPTPARLSTRSSKDSSGGSTSGSGRPFW
;
A
#
# COMPACT_ATOMS: atom_id res chain seq x y z
N MET A 1 -2.87 18.46 10.67
CA MET A 1 -4.21 18.11 11.20
C MET A 1 -5.18 18.34 10.08
N THR A 2 -6.02 17.36 9.75
CA THR A 2 -7.03 17.58 8.72
C THR A 2 -8.07 18.50 9.34
N ASP A 3 -8.45 19.58 8.65
CA ASP A 3 -9.52 20.43 9.13
C ASP A 3 -10.84 19.65 9.03
N GLU A 4 -11.11 18.86 10.07
CA GLU A 4 -12.31 18.04 10.20
C GLU A 4 -13.58 18.89 10.26
N THR A 5 -13.43 20.21 10.33
CA THR A 5 -14.53 21.17 10.35
C THR A 5 -14.86 21.75 8.97
N SER A 6 -13.97 21.58 7.98
CA SER A 6 -14.18 22.05 6.61
C SER A 6 -15.49 21.50 6.03
N HIS A 7 -16.23 22.37 5.33
CA HIS A 7 -17.47 22.02 4.64
C HIS A 7 -17.27 20.84 3.66
N GLU A 8 -16.14 20.82 2.96
CA GLU A 8 -15.81 19.77 1.99
C GLU A 8 -15.62 18.42 2.66
N TYR A 9 -14.95 18.38 3.82
CA TYR A 9 -14.78 17.15 4.57
C TYR A 9 -16.11 16.60 5.08
N ARG A 10 -16.98 17.47 5.60
CA ARG A 10 -18.34 17.09 6.04
C ARG A 10 -19.18 16.56 4.87
N LEU A 11 -19.09 17.21 3.70
CA LEU A 11 -19.76 16.77 2.48
C LEU A 11 -19.25 15.39 2.03
N PHE A 12 -17.94 15.21 1.99
CA PHE A 12 -17.30 13.93 1.67
C PHE A 12 -17.78 12.82 2.60
N LYS A 13 -17.79 13.06 3.92
CA LYS A 13 -18.27 12.08 4.92
C LYS A 13 -19.76 11.74 4.77
N ARG A 14 -20.59 12.74 4.47
CA ARG A 14 -22.01 12.51 4.18
C ARG A 14 -22.19 11.63 2.94
N ARG A 15 -21.41 11.88 1.88
CA ARG A 15 -21.44 11.12 0.63
C ARG A 15 -20.90 9.70 0.82
N GLU A 16 -19.83 9.53 1.59
CA GLU A 16 -19.27 8.22 1.98
C GLU A 16 -20.35 7.39 2.69
N LYS A 17 -21.04 7.96 3.67
CA LYS A 17 -22.15 7.27 4.37
C LYS A 17 -23.29 6.87 3.42
N ALA A 18 -23.58 7.70 2.40
CA ALA A 18 -24.60 7.38 1.40
C ALA A 18 -24.16 6.25 0.46
N ALA A 19 -22.87 6.19 0.12
CA ALA A 19 -22.28 5.13 -0.70
C ALA A 19 -22.26 3.79 0.03
N THR A 20 -21.79 3.76 1.27
CA THR A 20 -21.83 2.56 2.12
C THR A 20 -23.26 2.05 2.30
N ALA A 21 -24.25 2.94 2.45
CA ALA A 21 -25.65 2.57 2.56
C ALA A 21 -26.31 2.17 1.22
N GLY A 22 -25.57 2.16 0.11
CA GLY A 22 -26.10 1.82 -1.21
C GLY A 22 -27.11 2.83 -1.78
N ARG A 23 -27.14 4.06 -1.26
CA ARG A 23 -28.07 5.11 -1.73
C ARG A 23 -27.51 5.94 -2.87
N ARG A 24 -26.19 5.91 -3.05
CA ARG A 24 -25.48 6.72 -4.04
C ARG A 24 -24.27 5.97 -4.56
N LEU A 25 -24.06 5.99 -5.87
CA LEU A 25 -22.82 5.54 -6.48
C LEU A 25 -21.75 6.63 -6.26
N PRO A 26 -20.58 6.32 -5.67
CA PRO A 26 -19.43 7.24 -5.60
C PRO A 26 -19.07 7.74 -7.00
N THR A 27 -18.48 8.93 -7.13
CA THR A 27 -17.82 9.34 -8.39
C THR A 27 -16.37 8.87 -8.40
N GLU A 28 -15.74 8.84 -9.57
CA GLU A 28 -14.31 8.53 -9.72
C GLU A 28 -13.44 9.51 -8.91
N GLU A 29 -13.77 10.80 -8.91
CA GLU A 29 -13.13 11.85 -8.12
C GLU A 29 -13.25 11.62 -6.61
N GLU A 30 -14.22 10.83 -6.16
CA GLU A 30 -14.39 10.48 -4.74
C GLU A 30 -13.71 9.17 -4.38
N LEU A 31 -13.67 8.21 -5.32
CA LEU A 31 -12.94 6.96 -5.15
C LEU A 31 -11.43 7.19 -5.08
N LEU A 32 -10.89 8.17 -5.81
CA LEU A 32 -9.45 8.51 -5.77
C LEU A 32 -8.99 8.98 -4.37
N PRO A 33 -9.69 9.91 -3.67
CA PRO A 33 -9.51 10.18 -2.25
C PRO A 33 -9.96 9.05 -1.32
N GLY A 34 -10.17 7.84 -1.85
CA GLY A 34 -10.48 6.60 -1.13
C GLY A 34 -11.80 6.62 -0.37
N MET A 35 -12.84 7.23 -0.97
CA MET A 35 -14.22 6.85 -0.65
C MET A 35 -14.38 5.35 -0.89
N CYS A 36 -15.19 4.69 -0.06
CA CYS A 36 -15.53 3.30 -0.29
C CYS A 36 -16.31 3.11 -1.60
N PHE A 37 -16.20 1.91 -2.16
CA PHE A 37 -17.11 1.44 -3.20
C PHE A 37 -18.56 1.44 -2.70
N TYR A 38 -19.51 1.44 -3.63
CA TYR A 38 -20.93 1.23 -3.38
C TYR A 38 -21.12 -0.01 -2.51
N ARG A 39 -21.86 0.13 -1.39
CA ARG A 39 -22.06 -0.93 -0.39
C ARG A 39 -20.76 -1.53 0.19
N ASN A 40 -19.65 -0.80 0.09
CA ASN A 40 -18.30 -1.27 0.42
C ASN A 40 -17.89 -2.52 -0.37
N ASP A 41 -18.45 -2.76 -1.56
CA ASP A 41 -18.15 -3.93 -2.36
C ASP A 41 -17.82 -3.52 -3.80
N LEU A 42 -16.63 -3.91 -4.25
CA LEU A 42 -16.12 -3.60 -5.59
C LEU A 42 -17.03 -4.16 -6.69
N CYS A 43 -17.49 -5.40 -6.53
CA CYS A 43 -18.33 -6.09 -7.51
C CYS A 43 -19.72 -5.45 -7.56
N GLU A 44 -20.32 -5.13 -6.43
CA GLU A 44 -21.60 -4.41 -6.38
C GLU A 44 -21.49 -3.00 -7.00
N ASP A 45 -20.39 -2.29 -6.77
CA ASP A 45 -20.14 -0.99 -7.41
C ASP A 45 -20.02 -1.10 -8.92
N LEU A 46 -19.27 -2.11 -9.40
CA LEU A 46 -19.12 -2.39 -10.81
C LEU A 46 -20.46 -2.74 -11.48
N ARG A 47 -21.29 -3.57 -10.84
CA ARG A 47 -22.64 -3.89 -11.33
C ARG A 47 -23.52 -2.64 -11.42
N GLU A 48 -23.60 -1.86 -10.34
CA GLU A 48 -24.45 -0.67 -10.30
C GLU A 48 -23.96 0.40 -11.29
N PHE A 49 -22.65 0.57 -11.46
CA PHE A 49 -22.06 1.43 -12.48
C PHE A 49 -22.40 0.93 -13.89
N GLY A 50 -22.19 -0.36 -14.15
CA GLY A 50 -22.50 -1.04 -15.41
C GLY A 50 -23.94 -0.83 -15.84
N ASP A 51 -24.89 -1.12 -14.94
CA ASP A 51 -26.33 -0.99 -15.19
C ASP A 51 -26.76 0.45 -15.44
N ARG A 52 -26.20 1.42 -14.71
CA ARG A 52 -26.51 2.84 -14.92
C ARG A 52 -25.97 3.33 -16.26
N LEU A 53 -24.73 2.98 -16.58
CA LEU A 53 -24.07 3.40 -17.81
C LEU A 53 -24.72 2.75 -19.04
N ALA A 54 -25.00 1.43 -19.00
CA ALA A 54 -25.69 0.71 -20.07
C ALA A 54 -27.07 1.32 -20.35
N ARG A 55 -27.87 1.59 -19.30
CA ARG A 55 -29.16 2.28 -19.45
C ARG A 55 -29.02 3.67 -20.06
N CYS A 56 -27.99 4.42 -19.67
CA CYS A 56 -27.71 5.74 -20.24
C CYS A 56 -27.35 5.65 -21.74
N LEU A 57 -26.50 4.69 -22.11
CA LEU A 57 -26.07 4.46 -23.49
C LEU A 57 -27.24 4.01 -24.37
N ARG A 58 -28.07 3.07 -23.90
CA ARG A 58 -29.26 2.61 -24.64
C ARG A 58 -30.23 3.75 -24.98
N LYS A 59 -30.40 4.72 -24.08
CA LYS A 59 -31.25 5.90 -24.34
C LYS A 59 -30.77 6.75 -25.52
N ARG A 60 -29.49 6.70 -25.89
CA ARG A 60 -28.94 7.43 -27.03
C ARG A 60 -29.25 6.80 -28.39
N LYS A 61 -29.73 5.53 -28.43
CA LYS A 61 -30.13 4.81 -29.66
C LYS A 61 -29.08 4.82 -30.78
N ARG A 62 -27.80 4.79 -30.42
CA ARG A 62 -26.67 4.74 -31.35
C ARG A 62 -26.15 3.31 -31.50
N SER A 63 -25.93 2.86 -32.73
CA SER A 63 -25.46 1.50 -33.02
C SER A 63 -23.99 1.28 -32.68
N ASP A 64 -23.16 2.32 -32.79
CA ASP A 64 -21.73 2.26 -32.47
C ASP A 64 -21.45 2.03 -30.97
N LEU A 65 -22.45 2.28 -30.11
CA LEU A 65 -22.36 2.03 -28.66
C LEU A 65 -22.76 0.60 -28.28
N ALA A 66 -23.23 -0.22 -29.22
CA ALA A 66 -23.69 -1.58 -28.93
C ALA A 66 -22.60 -2.49 -28.31
N PRO A 67 -21.33 -2.49 -28.79
CA PRO A 67 -20.27 -3.28 -28.16
C PRO A 67 -20.01 -2.85 -26.72
N LEU A 68 -20.07 -1.54 -26.45
CA LEU A 68 -19.90 -0.99 -25.10
C LEU A 68 -21.02 -1.43 -24.16
N VAL A 69 -22.27 -1.41 -24.64
CA VAL A 69 -23.43 -1.90 -23.87
C VAL A 69 -23.29 -3.39 -23.57
N ALA A 70 -22.86 -4.20 -24.54
CA ALA A 70 -22.65 -5.64 -24.33
C ALA A 70 -21.60 -5.92 -23.23
N CYS A 71 -20.45 -5.22 -23.27
CA CYS A 71 -19.42 -5.36 -22.22
C CYS A 71 -19.96 -4.99 -20.83
N LEU A 72 -20.79 -3.94 -20.74
CA LEU A 72 -21.39 -3.53 -19.46
C LEU A 72 -22.41 -4.54 -18.94
N GLU A 73 -23.21 -5.14 -19.82
CA GLU A 73 -24.19 -6.16 -19.45
C GLU A 73 -23.53 -7.49 -19.03
N GLU A 74 -22.41 -7.86 -19.65
CA GLU A 74 -21.61 -8.99 -19.19
C GLU A 74 -21.04 -8.73 -17.78
N LEU A 75 -20.49 -7.53 -17.55
CA LEU A 75 -19.95 -7.12 -16.26
C LEU A 75 -21.00 -7.02 -15.15
N THR A 76 -22.27 -6.77 -15.48
CA THR A 76 -23.35 -6.74 -14.47
C THR A 76 -23.73 -8.15 -14.02
N VAL A 77 -23.57 -9.14 -14.89
CA VAL A 77 -23.75 -10.56 -14.56
C VAL A 77 -22.52 -11.10 -13.82
N GLU A 78 -21.34 -10.94 -14.40
CA GLU A 78 -20.08 -11.48 -13.87
C GLU A 78 -18.99 -10.39 -13.76
N PRO A 79 -18.90 -9.70 -12.61
CA PRO A 79 -17.82 -8.76 -12.33
C PRO A 79 -16.45 -9.46 -12.38
N SER A 80 -15.61 -9.06 -13.33
CA SER A 80 -14.27 -9.64 -13.49
C SER A 80 -13.24 -8.64 -14.00
N LYS A 81 -11.96 -8.88 -13.69
CA LYS A 81 -10.85 -8.07 -14.21
C LYS A 81 -10.82 -8.08 -15.74
N HIS A 82 -11.01 -9.25 -16.36
CA HIS A 82 -11.02 -9.38 -17.82
C HIS A 82 -12.15 -8.60 -18.47
N GLY A 83 -13.36 -8.64 -17.89
CA GLY A 83 -14.48 -7.84 -18.37
C GLY A 83 -14.20 -6.33 -18.29
N VAL A 84 -13.53 -5.86 -17.23
CA VAL A 84 -13.15 -4.44 -17.11
C VAL A 84 -12.13 -4.04 -18.19
N VAL A 85 -11.15 -4.91 -18.48
CA VAL A 85 -10.18 -4.66 -19.57
C VAL A 85 -10.89 -4.61 -20.94
N ALA A 86 -11.84 -5.51 -21.18
CA ALA A 86 -12.65 -5.50 -22.41
C ALA A 86 -13.49 -4.21 -22.51
N LEU A 87 -14.10 -3.78 -21.41
CA LEU A 87 -14.84 -2.52 -21.33
C LEU A 87 -13.95 -1.31 -21.64
N GLU A 88 -12.74 -1.25 -21.06
CA GLU A 88 -11.78 -0.18 -21.32
C GLU A 88 -11.35 -0.13 -22.79
N ALA A 89 -11.09 -1.29 -23.40
CA ALA A 89 -10.79 -1.37 -24.83
C ALA A 89 -11.97 -0.87 -25.69
N ALA A 90 -13.20 -1.22 -25.34
CA ALA A 90 -14.40 -0.72 -26.01
C ALA A 90 -14.57 0.80 -25.85
N LEU A 91 -14.29 1.36 -24.68
CA LEU A 91 -14.28 2.81 -24.44
C LEU A 91 -13.21 3.54 -25.26
N ASN A 92 -12.08 2.89 -25.56
CA ASN A 92 -11.01 3.46 -26.39
C ASN A 92 -11.35 3.48 -27.88
N ALA A 93 -12.28 2.64 -28.32
CA ALA A 93 -12.74 2.58 -29.71
C ALA A 93 -13.84 3.60 -30.04
N VAL A 94 -14.45 4.23 -29.03
CA VAL A 94 -15.52 5.22 -29.20
C VAL A 94 -14.93 6.63 -29.20
N GLU A 95 -15.31 7.45 -30.18
CA GLU A 95 -14.95 8.87 -30.21
C GLU A 95 -15.63 9.64 -29.08
N ASP A 96 -14.90 10.61 -28.51
CA ASP A 96 -15.43 11.45 -27.45
C ASP A 96 -16.60 12.29 -27.98
N THR A 97 -17.79 12.01 -27.46
CA THR A 97 -19.02 12.64 -27.94
C THR A 97 -19.74 13.34 -26.82
N ALA A 98 -20.25 14.53 -27.13
CA ALA A 98 -20.94 15.41 -26.20
C ALA A 98 -21.98 14.64 -25.36
N GLY A 99 -21.77 14.62 -24.05
CA GLY A 99 -22.70 14.05 -23.08
C GLY A 99 -22.34 12.66 -22.53
N LEU A 100 -21.23 12.04 -22.97
CA LEU A 100 -20.60 10.90 -22.30
C LEU A 100 -19.25 11.34 -21.74
N SER A 101 -19.05 11.28 -20.42
CA SER A 101 -17.71 11.45 -19.87
C SER A 101 -16.93 10.13 -20.04
N ILE A 102 -16.40 9.91 -21.25
CA ILE A 102 -15.59 8.71 -21.55
C ILE A 102 -14.39 8.67 -20.61
N GLU A 103 -13.76 9.81 -20.34
CA GLU A 103 -12.64 9.92 -19.40
C GLU A 103 -13.02 9.50 -17.97
N ALA A 104 -14.20 9.88 -17.47
CA ALA A 104 -14.66 9.41 -16.16
C ALA A 104 -14.85 7.89 -16.14
N ALA A 105 -15.40 7.32 -17.22
CA ALA A 105 -15.58 5.89 -17.34
C ALA A 105 -14.23 5.14 -17.44
N ARG A 106 -13.25 5.69 -18.17
CA ARG A 106 -11.88 5.16 -18.25
C ARG A 106 -11.20 5.18 -16.89
N ARG A 107 -11.21 6.31 -16.19
CA ARG A 107 -10.69 6.43 -14.82
C ARG A 107 -11.34 5.42 -13.88
N ARG A 108 -12.64 5.19 -14.03
CA ARG A 108 -13.36 4.20 -13.24
C ARG A 108 -12.91 2.76 -13.52
N CYS A 109 -12.67 2.42 -14.79
CA CYS A 109 -12.09 1.13 -15.17
C CYS A 109 -10.71 0.92 -14.53
N LEU A 110 -9.86 1.95 -14.50
CA LEU A 110 -8.58 1.88 -13.79
C LEU A 110 -8.77 1.56 -12.31
N VAL A 111 -9.68 2.26 -11.62
CA VAL A 111 -9.99 2.02 -10.20
C VAL A 111 -10.43 0.57 -9.96
N TYR A 112 -11.28 0.03 -10.83
CA TYR A 112 -11.70 -1.36 -10.70
C TYR A 112 -10.56 -2.35 -10.95
N ARG A 113 -9.74 -2.14 -11.99
CA ARG A 113 -8.55 -2.96 -12.25
C ARG A 113 -7.58 -2.95 -11.07
N ALA A 114 -7.33 -1.79 -10.48
CA ALA A 114 -6.52 -1.67 -9.26
C ALA A 114 -7.16 -2.42 -8.08
N GLY A 115 -8.48 -2.32 -7.91
CA GLY A 115 -9.23 -3.14 -6.94
C GLY A 115 -9.14 -4.66 -7.20
N PHE A 116 -8.91 -5.06 -8.45
CA PHE A 116 -8.61 -6.43 -8.86
C PHE A 116 -7.12 -6.82 -8.75
N GLY A 117 -6.27 -5.96 -8.18
CA GLY A 117 -4.84 -6.24 -7.99
C GLY A 117 -4.01 -6.08 -9.27
N ASP A 118 -4.42 -5.20 -10.19
CA ASP A 118 -3.64 -4.85 -11.38
C ASP A 118 -2.55 -3.80 -11.05
N PRO A 119 -1.25 -4.15 -11.14
CA PRO A 119 -0.16 -3.23 -10.79
C PRO A 119 -0.10 -2.03 -11.73
N ASP A 120 -0.34 -2.22 -13.03
CA ASP A 120 -0.26 -1.15 -14.02
C ASP A 120 -1.39 -0.13 -13.79
N ALA A 121 -2.61 -0.62 -13.52
CA ALA A 121 -3.73 0.25 -13.18
C ALA A 121 -3.50 0.99 -11.85
N THR A 122 -2.90 0.31 -10.85
CA THR A 122 -2.57 0.93 -9.57
C THR A 122 -1.51 2.03 -9.73
N ALA A 123 -0.51 1.82 -10.58
CA ALA A 123 0.49 2.83 -10.92
C ALA A 123 -0.13 4.01 -11.69
N ALA A 124 -1.05 3.76 -12.63
CA ALA A 124 -1.75 4.81 -13.36
C ALA A 124 -2.58 5.69 -12.41
N ILE A 125 -3.36 5.08 -11.50
CA ILE A 125 -4.11 5.80 -10.47
C ILE A 125 -3.19 6.62 -9.57
N SER A 126 -2.02 6.10 -9.21
CA SER A 126 -1.04 6.86 -8.46
C SER A 126 -0.65 8.16 -9.18
N GLY A 127 -0.48 8.11 -10.50
CA GLY A 127 -0.20 9.29 -11.32
C GLY A 127 -1.33 10.31 -11.27
N GLU A 128 -2.58 9.87 -11.45
CA GLU A 128 -3.78 10.71 -11.33
C GLU A 128 -3.88 11.38 -9.95
N MET A 129 -3.66 10.59 -8.89
CA MET A 129 -3.65 11.10 -7.52
C MET A 129 -2.52 12.11 -7.29
N ALA A 130 -1.36 11.93 -7.90
CA ALA A 130 -0.24 12.85 -7.78
C ALA A 130 -0.51 14.20 -8.48
N LEU A 131 -1.21 14.19 -9.62
CA LEU A 131 -1.65 15.40 -10.29
C LEU A 131 -2.63 16.20 -9.42
N LEU A 132 -3.66 15.52 -8.86
CA LEU A 132 -4.59 16.14 -7.92
C LEU A 132 -3.87 16.66 -6.67
N ALA A 133 -2.91 15.90 -6.14
CA ALA A 133 -2.10 16.33 -5.01
C ALA A 133 -1.29 17.59 -5.32
N PHE A 134 -0.76 17.73 -6.54
CA PHE A 134 0.00 18.90 -6.95
C PHE A 134 -0.88 20.17 -7.05
N GLU A 135 -2.14 20.01 -7.46
CA GLU A 135 -3.13 21.09 -7.43
C GLU A 135 -3.51 21.45 -5.98
N ASP A 136 -3.75 20.45 -5.14
CA ASP A 136 -4.07 20.62 -3.72
C ASP A 136 -2.94 21.30 -2.93
N LEU A 137 -1.67 21.07 -3.29
CA LEU A 137 -0.52 21.74 -2.66
C LEU A 137 -0.52 23.26 -2.86
N LYS A 138 -1.21 23.76 -3.89
CA LYS A 138 -1.35 25.21 -4.13
C LYS A 138 -2.48 25.84 -3.30
N SER A 139 -3.43 25.03 -2.83
CA SER A 139 -4.70 25.49 -2.26
C SER A 139 -4.95 25.04 -0.82
N SER A 140 -4.27 24.00 -0.33
CA SER A 140 -4.52 23.42 1.00
C SER A 140 -3.26 22.89 1.68
N ASP A 141 -3.25 22.96 3.02
CA ASP A 141 -2.19 22.40 3.88
C ASP A 141 -2.32 20.87 4.09
N ASN A 142 -3.16 20.18 3.33
CA ASN A 142 -3.52 18.80 3.61
C ASN A 142 -3.08 17.83 2.50
N PRO A 143 -1.87 17.23 2.60
CA PRO A 143 -1.31 16.35 1.58
C PRO A 143 -1.91 14.94 1.57
N ARG A 144 -3.24 14.80 1.76
CA ARG A 144 -3.94 13.50 1.74
C ARG A 144 -3.77 12.78 0.41
N MET A 145 -3.90 13.51 -0.70
CA MET A 145 -3.72 12.96 -2.04
C MET A 145 -2.28 12.54 -2.30
N LEU A 146 -1.30 13.31 -1.80
CA LEU A 146 0.12 12.95 -1.90
C LEU A 146 0.42 11.63 -1.19
N TRP A 147 -0.06 11.45 0.05
CA TRP A 147 0.13 10.21 0.79
C TRP A 147 -0.51 9.01 0.09
N ARG A 148 -1.67 9.20 -0.52
CA ARG A 148 -2.30 8.15 -1.30
C ARG A 148 -1.55 7.82 -2.57
N ALA A 149 -1.11 8.82 -3.33
CA ALA A 149 -0.29 8.61 -4.52
C ALA A 149 0.95 7.78 -4.18
N LEU A 150 1.73 8.19 -3.17
CA LEU A 150 2.93 7.43 -2.75
C LEU A 150 2.59 6.00 -2.31
N SER A 151 1.48 5.81 -1.60
CA SER A 151 1.01 4.49 -1.18
C SER A 151 0.63 3.61 -2.36
N CYS A 152 -0.07 4.17 -3.36
CA CYS A 152 -0.44 3.46 -4.59
C CYS A 152 0.80 3.09 -5.40
N ALA A 153 1.79 3.98 -5.52
CA ALA A 153 3.04 3.71 -6.21
C ALA A 153 3.86 2.59 -5.54
N ALA A 154 3.93 2.56 -4.21
CA ALA A 154 4.60 1.48 -3.48
C ALA A 154 3.83 0.17 -3.64
N HIS A 155 2.51 0.21 -3.48
CA HIS A 155 1.67 -0.97 -3.60
C HIS A 155 1.68 -1.57 -5.01
N SER A 156 1.71 -0.75 -6.07
CA SER A 156 1.80 -1.25 -7.44
C SER A 156 3.10 -2.00 -7.70
N ARG A 157 4.21 -1.61 -7.05
CA ARG A 157 5.47 -2.35 -7.11
C ARG A 157 5.38 -3.69 -6.39
N ASP A 158 4.81 -3.72 -5.19
CA ASP A 158 4.62 -4.97 -4.47
C ASP A 158 3.73 -5.95 -5.26
N LEU A 159 2.63 -5.47 -5.85
CA LEU A 159 1.77 -6.25 -6.74
C LEU A 159 2.53 -6.79 -7.96
N ALA A 160 3.40 -5.99 -8.57
CA ALA A 160 4.19 -6.41 -9.73
C ALA A 160 5.22 -7.48 -9.36
N GLU A 161 5.85 -7.37 -8.19
CA GLU A 161 6.81 -8.38 -7.70
C GLU A 161 6.10 -9.69 -7.30
N ASP A 162 4.93 -9.61 -6.65
CA ASP A 162 4.11 -10.79 -6.33
C ASP A 162 3.69 -11.54 -7.61
N GLN A 163 3.29 -10.80 -8.66
CA GLN A 163 2.96 -11.38 -9.97
C GLN A 163 4.16 -12.04 -10.64
N ARG A 164 5.35 -11.44 -10.55
CA ARG A 164 6.60 -12.03 -11.08
C ARG A 164 7.02 -13.27 -10.31
N GLY A 165 6.79 -13.30 -9.00
CA GLY A 165 7.07 -14.42 -8.12
C GLY A 165 6.09 -15.59 -8.24
N GLY A 166 5.03 -15.45 -9.05
CA GLY A 166 4.02 -16.49 -9.24
C GLY A 166 3.08 -16.68 -8.04
N PHE A 167 3.00 -15.70 -7.13
CA PHE A 167 2.06 -15.72 -6.02
C PHE A 167 0.65 -15.31 -6.50
N TYR A 168 -0.01 -16.19 -7.25
CA TYR A 168 -1.39 -15.99 -7.76
C TYR A 168 -2.48 -16.21 -6.68
N GLY A 169 -2.21 -15.83 -5.43
CA GLY A 169 -2.99 -16.28 -4.26
C GLY A 169 -3.80 -15.22 -3.52
N ARG A 170 -3.50 -13.92 -3.67
CA ARG A 170 -4.36 -12.88 -3.08
C ARG A 170 -5.57 -12.69 -3.98
N SER A 171 -6.64 -13.43 -3.68
CA SER A 171 -7.97 -13.13 -4.23
C SER A 171 -8.22 -11.64 -4.07
N PRO A 172 -8.60 -10.91 -5.14
CA PRO A 172 -8.89 -9.50 -5.07
C PRO A 172 -10.19 -9.32 -4.30
N ARG A 173 -10.11 -9.28 -2.98
CA ARG A 173 -11.18 -8.73 -2.17
C ARG A 173 -11.03 -7.23 -2.33
N GLY A 174 -11.75 -6.64 -3.28
CA GLY A 174 -11.80 -5.19 -3.55
C GLY A 174 -12.16 -4.29 -2.35
N LEU A 175 -12.15 -4.84 -1.14
CA LEU A 175 -12.21 -4.20 0.17
C LEU A 175 -10.83 -3.80 0.72
N GLU A 176 -9.72 -4.29 0.16
CA GLU A 176 -8.41 -4.06 0.77
C GLU A 176 -7.65 -2.86 0.22
N LEU A 177 -7.94 -2.28 -0.96
CA LEU A 177 -7.18 -1.13 -1.46
C LEU A 177 -7.07 0.01 -0.42
N ARG A 178 -8.16 0.34 0.27
CA ARG A 178 -8.12 1.36 1.33
C ARG A 178 -7.27 0.95 2.54
N TYR A 179 -7.34 -0.33 2.94
CA TYR A 179 -6.61 -0.85 4.09
C TYR A 179 -5.12 -1.07 3.77
N GLU A 180 -4.81 -1.67 2.62
CA GLU A 180 -3.48 -1.87 2.07
C GLU A 180 -2.77 -0.53 1.87
N LEU A 181 -3.43 0.46 1.26
CA LEU A 181 -2.83 1.79 1.12
C LEU A 181 -2.57 2.45 2.47
N SER A 182 -3.37 2.17 3.49
CA SER A 182 -3.12 2.69 4.85
C SER A 182 -1.79 2.19 5.41
N ARG A 183 -1.36 0.97 5.05
CA ARG A 183 -0.09 0.36 5.45
C ARG A 183 1.13 1.14 4.96
N TYR A 184 1.06 1.74 3.77
CA TYR A 184 2.13 2.55 3.20
C TYR A 184 2.05 4.03 3.58
N SER A 185 0.83 4.54 3.80
CA SER A 185 0.60 5.98 4.05
C SER A 185 1.29 6.48 5.31
N TYR A 186 1.29 5.69 6.39
CA TYR A 186 1.87 6.08 7.68
C TYR A 186 3.40 6.19 7.61
N PRO A 187 4.15 5.18 7.08
CA PRO A 187 5.59 5.30 6.87
C PRO A 187 6.02 6.53 6.05
N PHE A 188 5.34 6.80 4.93
CA PHE A 188 5.68 7.97 4.10
C PHE A 188 5.46 9.28 4.84
N LYS A 189 4.31 9.41 5.50
CA LYS A 189 4.00 10.60 6.31
C LYS A 189 5.06 10.81 7.40
N SER A 190 5.39 9.75 8.15
CA SER A 190 6.41 9.81 9.20
C SER A 190 7.79 10.19 8.65
N ALA A 191 8.21 9.61 7.52
CA ALA A 191 9.53 9.86 6.94
C ALA A 191 9.67 11.32 6.48
N ILE A 192 8.65 11.85 5.81
CA ILE A 192 8.68 13.21 5.24
C ILE A 192 8.52 14.27 6.35
N GLU A 193 7.69 14.03 7.37
CA GLU A 193 7.57 14.93 8.52
C GLU A 193 8.88 14.99 9.33
N ARG A 194 9.63 13.88 9.43
CA ARG A 194 10.95 13.83 10.06
C ARG A 194 12.05 14.59 9.33
N LEU A 195 11.88 14.90 8.04
CA LEU A 195 12.83 15.71 7.26
C LEU A 195 12.59 17.23 7.39
N LYS A 196 11.42 17.64 7.91
CA LYS A 196 11.11 19.07 8.16
C LYS A 196 11.87 19.77 9.31
N PRO A 197 12.48 19.12 10.33
CA PRO A 197 13.12 19.82 11.43
C PRO A 197 14.51 20.40 11.09
N GLU A 198 15.16 20.00 9.98
CA GLU A 198 16.47 20.56 9.60
C GLU A 198 16.36 21.92 8.89
N ALA A 199 15.31 22.13 8.09
CA ALA A 199 15.06 23.41 7.41
C ALA A 199 14.69 24.56 8.37
N LYS A 200 14.24 24.26 9.60
CA LYS A 200 13.97 25.27 10.63
C LYS A 200 15.20 25.62 11.48
N LYS A 201 16.22 24.76 11.54
CA LYS A 201 17.45 25.04 12.28
C LYS A 201 18.42 25.95 11.50
N GLU A 202 18.44 25.88 10.17
CA GLU A 202 19.28 26.77 9.35
C GLU A 202 18.77 28.23 9.29
N VAL A 203 17.45 28.46 9.40
CA VAL A 203 16.91 29.83 9.44
C VAL A 203 17.13 30.48 10.81
N ALA A 204 17.10 29.69 11.89
CA ALA A 204 17.48 30.17 13.23
C ALA A 204 19.00 30.46 13.31
N ALA A 205 19.84 29.61 12.72
CA ALA A 205 21.30 29.77 12.76
C ALA A 205 21.83 30.96 11.92
N ARG A 206 21.04 31.55 11.01
CA ARG A 206 21.41 32.76 10.26
C ARG A 206 20.94 34.07 10.90
N SER A 207 20.10 34.00 11.93
CA SER A 207 19.66 35.18 12.69
C SER A 207 20.61 35.55 13.84
N ASP A 208 21.48 34.64 14.26
CA ASP A 208 22.29 34.78 15.48
C ASP A 208 23.81 34.82 15.19
N ALA A 209 24.23 35.80 14.39
CA ALA A 209 25.64 36.19 14.28
C ALA A 209 25.71 37.73 14.31
N ASN A 210 26.36 38.46 15.22
CA ASN A 210 27.24 38.25 16.40
C ASN A 210 27.40 39.68 17.04
N PRO A 211 28.24 40.03 18.07
CA PRO A 211 29.22 39.23 18.84
C PRO A 211 29.32 39.46 20.38
N ALA A 212 29.97 38.48 21.03
CA ALA A 212 30.94 38.55 22.14
C ALA A 212 30.60 39.23 23.49
N VAL A 213 30.60 38.43 24.57
CA VAL A 213 31.38 38.66 25.81
C VAL A 213 31.82 37.29 26.40
N GLU A 214 33.04 37.26 26.94
CA GLU A 214 33.86 36.14 27.40
C GLU A 214 33.43 35.46 28.72
N ASN A 215 33.88 34.20 28.85
CA ASN A 215 34.35 33.46 30.05
C ASN A 215 33.48 33.31 31.31
N GLU A 216 33.21 32.06 31.72
CA GLU A 216 34.00 31.35 32.77
C GLU A 216 33.50 29.90 33.00
N GLU A 217 34.45 29.01 33.29
CA GLU A 217 34.25 27.64 33.75
C GLU A 217 33.73 27.61 35.21
N ARG A 218 32.73 26.76 35.53
CA ARG A 218 32.80 25.79 36.65
C ARG A 218 31.52 24.97 36.89
N SER A 219 31.77 23.67 37.03
CA SER A 219 31.26 22.76 38.07
C SER A 219 29.77 22.36 38.13
N VAL A 220 29.60 21.07 37.83
CA VAL A 220 28.67 20.08 38.40
C VAL A 220 28.00 20.49 39.73
N SER A 221 26.67 20.49 39.73
CA SER A 221 25.88 20.10 40.89
C SER A 221 24.66 19.33 40.41
N GLY A 222 24.41 18.17 41.04
CA GLY A 222 23.29 17.30 40.74
C GLY A 222 22.00 17.91 41.24
N ASP A 223 21.03 18.03 40.34
CA ASP A 223 19.65 18.28 40.68
C ASP A 223 18.79 17.18 40.06
N ALA A 224 17.90 16.63 40.87
CA ALA A 224 16.97 15.58 40.45
C ALA A 224 16.01 16.15 39.37
N PRO A 225 15.77 15.42 38.27
CA PRO A 225 14.90 15.91 37.22
C PRO A 225 13.43 15.98 37.71
N PRO A 226 12.68 17.03 37.35
CA PRO A 226 11.28 17.17 37.73
C PRO A 226 10.42 16.05 37.14
N ALA A 227 9.38 15.68 37.88
CA ALA A 227 8.42 14.65 37.51
C ALA A 227 7.80 14.95 36.14
N GLY A 228 7.90 13.98 35.21
CA GLY A 228 7.39 14.09 33.84
C GLY A 228 8.46 14.11 32.74
N THR A 229 9.72 13.83 33.07
CA THR A 229 10.81 13.76 32.07
C THR A 229 10.72 12.46 31.26
N VAL A 230 10.54 12.58 29.94
CA VAL A 230 10.57 11.43 29.01
C VAL A 230 12.00 11.23 28.54
N VAL A 231 12.61 10.12 28.97
CA VAL A 231 13.94 9.69 28.49
C VAL A 231 13.73 8.80 27.27
N VAL A 232 14.17 9.26 26.09
CA VAL A 232 14.15 8.49 24.85
C VAL A 232 15.50 7.81 24.67
N LEU A 233 15.55 6.50 24.86
CA LEU A 233 16.73 5.69 24.56
C LEU A 233 16.74 5.39 23.06
N GLY A 234 17.72 5.93 22.33
CA GLY A 234 17.82 5.83 20.87
C GLY A 234 18.22 4.45 20.35
N GLU A 235 18.85 3.62 21.18
CA GLU A 235 19.33 2.28 20.80
C GLU A 235 19.23 1.30 21.98
N ILE A 236 18.75 0.08 21.72
CA ILE A 236 18.71 -1.00 22.72
C ILE A 236 19.89 -1.93 22.44
N GLY A 237 21.00 -1.70 23.15
CA GLY A 237 22.17 -2.57 23.12
C GLY A 237 21.96 -3.83 23.96
N ASN A 238 22.35 -4.99 23.41
CA ASN A 238 22.34 -6.26 24.13
C ASN A 238 23.36 -6.23 25.30
N ALA A 239 23.05 -6.87 26.43
CA ALA A 239 23.88 -6.82 27.66
C ALA A 239 25.29 -7.43 27.49
N SER A 240 25.50 -8.16 26.40
CA SER A 240 26.78 -8.76 26.01
C SER A 240 27.76 -7.79 25.33
N VAL A 241 27.32 -6.60 24.94
CA VAL A 241 28.17 -5.58 24.28
C VAL A 241 28.60 -4.53 25.30
N SER A 242 29.81 -3.96 25.14
CA SER A 242 30.40 -3.00 26.09
C SER A 242 29.49 -1.79 26.41
N GLN A 243 28.71 -1.34 25.42
CA GLN A 243 27.73 -0.27 25.57
C GLN A 243 26.48 -0.70 26.35
N GLY A 244 26.03 -1.96 26.23
CA GLY A 244 24.87 -2.49 26.97
C GLY A 244 25.11 -2.64 28.48
N LYS A 245 26.36 -2.64 28.93
CA LYS A 245 26.73 -2.66 30.36
C LYS A 245 26.66 -1.29 31.03
N GLN A 246 26.59 -0.20 30.25
CA GLN A 246 26.48 1.17 30.78
C GLN A 246 25.03 1.55 31.07
N VAL A 247 24.08 1.00 30.31
CA VAL A 247 22.64 1.27 30.43
C VAL A 247 22.09 1.01 31.84
N PRO A 248 22.42 -0.08 32.56
CA PRO A 248 21.91 -0.29 33.92
C PRO A 248 22.43 0.73 34.92
N LYS A 249 23.68 1.18 34.75
CA LYS A 249 24.31 2.19 35.63
C LYS A 249 23.75 3.58 35.39
N GLU A 250 23.48 3.91 34.13
CA GLU A 250 22.83 5.19 33.76
C GLU A 250 21.37 5.22 34.23
N PHE A 251 20.68 4.08 34.23
CA PHE A 251 19.30 4.01 34.73
C PHE A 251 19.20 4.02 36.26
N GLU A 252 20.16 3.39 36.97
CA GLU A 252 20.23 3.44 38.43
C GLU A 252 20.39 4.88 38.95
N ALA A 253 21.12 5.72 38.21
CA ALA A 253 21.29 7.14 38.52
C ALA A 253 20.00 7.98 38.35
N ILE A 254 19.00 7.49 37.61
CA ILE A 254 17.79 8.25 37.27
C ILE A 254 16.62 7.92 38.21
N ASP A 255 16.47 6.66 38.64
CA ASP A 255 15.27 6.22 39.39
C ASP A 255 15.59 5.48 40.71
N GLY A 256 16.88 5.36 41.07
CA GLY A 256 17.33 4.69 42.30
C GLY A 256 17.00 3.19 42.38
N ARG A 257 16.60 2.59 41.26
CA ARG A 257 16.23 1.17 41.15
C ARG A 257 16.91 0.53 39.94
N PRO A 258 17.49 -0.66 40.08
CA PRO A 258 18.05 -1.39 38.95
C PRO A 258 16.94 -1.84 37.99
N LEU A 259 17.21 -1.77 36.69
CA LEU A 259 16.29 -2.22 35.64
C LEU A 259 15.94 -3.71 35.83
N PRO A 260 14.66 -4.10 35.86
CA PRO A 260 14.28 -5.51 35.85
C PRO A 260 14.51 -6.08 34.46
N LEU A 261 15.75 -6.48 34.17
CA LEU A 261 16.06 -7.23 32.96
C LEU A 261 15.58 -8.67 33.15
N PRO A 262 14.73 -9.20 32.25
CA PRO A 262 14.45 -10.63 32.24
C PRO A 262 15.77 -11.37 32.01
N ALA A 263 16.02 -12.42 32.81
CA ALA A 263 17.20 -13.24 32.65
C ALA A 263 17.26 -13.77 31.22
N THR A 264 18.40 -13.56 30.55
CA THR A 264 18.65 -14.04 29.20
C THR A 264 18.39 -15.55 29.16
N PRO A 265 17.48 -16.05 28.31
CA PRO A 265 17.31 -17.48 28.16
C PRO A 265 18.61 -18.10 27.65
N ASP A 266 19.02 -19.23 28.23
CA ASP A 266 20.20 -19.97 27.80
C ASP A 266 19.98 -20.52 26.38
N LEU A 267 20.51 -19.81 25.39
CA LEU A 267 20.40 -20.19 23.98
C LEU A 267 21.07 -21.55 23.70
N ALA A 268 22.05 -21.98 24.51
CA ALA A 268 22.66 -23.30 24.40
C ALA A 268 21.75 -24.41 24.98
N ALA A 269 20.80 -24.09 25.85
CA ALA A 269 19.74 -25.01 26.26
C ALA A 269 18.68 -25.13 25.15
N CYS A 270 18.27 -24.02 24.53
CA CYS A 270 17.32 -24.04 23.40
C CYS A 270 17.85 -24.84 22.21
N ASP A 271 19.15 -24.74 21.89
CA ASP A 271 19.75 -25.45 20.75
C ASP A 271 19.79 -26.98 20.98
N ARG A 272 19.96 -27.40 22.24
CA ARG A 272 19.90 -28.82 22.64
C ARG A 272 18.49 -29.41 22.55
N ASP A 273 17.47 -28.65 22.92
CA ASP A 273 16.07 -29.07 22.79
C ASP A 273 15.58 -29.08 21.34
N TRP A 274 16.07 -28.15 20.51
CA TRP A 274 15.77 -28.15 19.08
C TRP A 274 16.41 -29.34 18.36
N CYS A 275 17.66 -29.68 18.66
CA CYS A 275 18.34 -30.86 18.10
C CYS A 275 17.72 -32.18 18.57
N ARG A 276 17.13 -32.22 19.76
CA ARG A 276 16.48 -33.43 20.30
C ARG A 276 15.08 -33.67 19.71
N ASN A 277 14.37 -32.61 19.35
CA ASN A 277 12.97 -32.67 18.92
C ASN A 277 12.75 -32.45 17.41
N SER A 278 13.83 -32.24 16.64
CA SER A 278 13.72 -32.13 15.19
C SER A 278 13.60 -33.52 14.55
N PRO A 279 12.58 -33.77 13.71
CA PRO A 279 12.44 -35.04 13.01
C PRO A 279 13.62 -35.20 12.04
N THR A 280 14.37 -36.29 12.20
CA THR A 280 15.55 -36.60 11.38
C THR A 280 15.13 -36.70 9.90
N PRO A 281 15.79 -36.00 8.96
CA PRO A 281 15.51 -36.23 7.54
C PRO A 281 16.00 -37.61 7.15
N ALA A 282 15.07 -38.45 6.68
CA ALA A 282 15.35 -39.77 6.13
C ALA A 282 16.39 -39.65 5.00
N ARG A 283 17.45 -40.47 5.12
CA ARG A 283 18.48 -40.68 4.10
C ARG A 283 17.84 -41.00 2.74
N LEU A 284 17.85 -40.06 1.81
CA LEU A 284 17.65 -40.35 0.39
C LEU A 284 18.95 -40.99 -0.15
N SER A 285 18.95 -42.32 -0.18
CA SER A 285 19.91 -43.13 -0.91
C SER A 285 19.80 -42.81 -2.40
N THR A 286 20.81 -42.15 -2.97
CA THR A 286 20.98 -41.96 -4.40
C THR A 286 21.28 -43.31 -5.08
N ARG A 287 20.24 -43.94 -5.63
CA ARG A 287 20.39 -45.09 -6.52
C ARG A 287 20.77 -44.57 -7.91
N SER A 288 22.06 -44.61 -8.20
CA SER A 288 22.64 -44.44 -9.53
C SER A 288 22.07 -45.50 -10.47
N SER A 289 21.51 -45.07 -11.61
CA SER A 289 21.28 -45.93 -12.77
C SER A 289 21.67 -45.15 -14.02
N LYS A 290 22.97 -45.18 -14.31
CA LYS A 290 23.50 -45.07 -15.67
C LYS A 290 23.53 -46.49 -16.23
N ASP A 291 22.85 -46.72 -17.35
CA ASP A 291 23.48 -47.25 -18.55
C ASP A 291 22.42 -47.58 -19.60
N SER A 292 22.32 -46.67 -20.57
CA SER A 292 21.70 -46.90 -21.87
C SER A 292 22.82 -46.92 -22.90
N SER A 293 23.18 -48.08 -23.45
CA SER A 293 23.66 -48.19 -24.84
C SER A 293 23.82 -49.66 -25.27
N GLY A 294 23.29 -50.00 -26.45
CA GLY A 294 23.81 -51.10 -27.28
C GLY A 294 22.77 -52.05 -27.88
N GLY A 295 22.65 -52.02 -29.22
CA GLY A 295 22.04 -53.06 -30.07
C GLY A 295 20.67 -52.67 -30.62
N SER A 296 20.52 -52.07 -31.81
CA SER A 296 20.79 -52.58 -33.17
C SER A 296 20.12 -53.91 -33.47
N THR A 297 19.03 -53.87 -34.26
CA THR A 297 18.82 -54.71 -35.47
C THR A 297 17.54 -54.31 -36.22
N SER A 298 17.74 -53.85 -37.46
CA SER A 298 17.06 -54.21 -38.71
C SER A 298 15.61 -54.74 -38.72
N GLY A 299 14.83 -54.21 -39.67
CA GLY A 299 13.69 -54.90 -40.30
C GLY A 299 12.58 -53.93 -40.70
N SER A 300 12.68 -53.26 -41.85
CA SER A 300 11.96 -53.62 -43.08
C SER A 300 10.43 -53.63 -42.98
N GLY A 301 9.75 -52.78 -43.75
CA GLY A 301 8.45 -53.14 -44.32
C GLY A 301 7.31 -52.11 -44.27
N ARG A 302 7.38 -51.15 -45.21
CA ARG A 302 6.28 -50.54 -46.01
C ARG A 302 5.08 -49.80 -45.33
N PRO A 303 4.48 -48.85 -46.06
CA PRO A 303 3.45 -47.92 -45.55
C PRO A 303 2.05 -48.30 -46.02
N PHE A 304 0.99 -47.94 -45.28
CA PHE A 304 -0.37 -47.82 -45.82
C PHE A 304 -1.16 -46.77 -45.01
N TRP A 305 -1.51 -45.67 -45.72
CA TRP A 305 -2.43 -44.53 -45.44
C TRP A 305 -2.19 -43.63 -44.22
#